data_AF-A0A3C0L9C4-F1
#
_entry.id   AF-A0A3C0L9C4-F1
#
_cell.length_a   1.000
_cell.length_b   1.000
_cell.length_c   1.000
_cell.angle_alpha   90.00
_cell.angle_beta   90.00
_cell.angle_gamma   90.00
#
_symmetry.space_group_name_H-M   'P 1'
#
loop_
_entity.id
_entity.type
_entity.pdbx_description
1 polymer ?
#
loop_
_entity_poly.entity_id
_entity_poly.type
_entity_poly.pdbx_seq_one_letter_code
_entity_poly.pdbx_strand_id
1 'polypeptide(L)' 'MNTSISLTWRAYTSIGQLPPLWARPPYHPKDMLKLYLYGYLNRIRSSRRLEQEATRNLEVIWLIRKLQPDFKTIA' A
#
# COMPACT_ATOMS: atom_id res chain seq x y z
N MET A 1 28.83 -20.57 43.57
CA MET A 1 27.88 -21.19 42.64
C MET A 1 26.91 -20.12 42.16
N ASN A 2 26.87 -19.90 40.84
CA ASN A 2 25.78 -19.39 39.98
C ASN A 2 24.62 -18.58 40.61
N THR A 3 24.15 -17.46 40.05
CA THR A 3 24.47 -16.70 38.83
C THR A 3 23.61 -15.44 38.87
N SER A 4 24.18 -14.28 38.56
CA SER A 4 23.47 -13.03 38.31
C SER A 4 22.35 -13.20 37.27
N ILE A 5 21.10 -12.91 37.65
CA ILE A 5 19.97 -12.74 36.70
C ILE A 5 19.54 -11.28 36.77
N SER A 6 20.49 -10.42 36.38
CA SER A 6 20.25 -9.01 36.12
C SER A 6 20.20 -8.83 34.61
N LEU A 7 19.15 -8.16 34.12
CA LEU A 7 19.15 -7.43 32.85
C LEU A 7 19.04 -8.24 31.53
N THR A 8 17.93 -8.95 31.30
CA THR A 8 17.57 -9.27 29.90
C THR A 8 16.13 -8.96 29.51
N TRP A 9 15.32 -8.29 30.35
CA TRP A 9 13.93 -8.00 29.96
C TRP A 9 13.69 -6.80 29.01
N ARG A 10 14.74 -6.17 28.49
CA ARG A 10 14.63 -4.99 27.61
C ARG A 10 14.50 -5.29 26.11
N ALA A 11 14.49 -6.56 25.69
CA ALA A 11 14.56 -6.92 24.27
C ALA A 11 13.22 -7.30 23.60
N TYR A 12 12.13 -7.50 24.34
CA TYR A 12 10.87 -8.03 23.74
C TYR A 12 9.92 -6.96 23.19
N THR A 13 10.29 -5.69 23.24
CA THR A 13 9.40 -4.58 22.83
C THR A 13 9.65 -4.09 21.41
N SER A 14 10.08 -4.98 20.49
CA SER A 14 10.23 -4.63 19.08
C SER A 14 9.72 -5.73 18.13
N ILE A 15 8.55 -6.27 18.43
CA ILE A 15 7.80 -7.17 17.53
C ILE A 15 6.51 -6.49 17.06
N GLY A 16 6.68 -5.30 16.49
CA GLY A 16 5.59 -4.48 15.97
C GLY A 16 6.06 -3.61 14.80
N GLN A 17 6.68 -4.25 13.80
CA GLN A 17 6.75 -3.82 12.40
C GLN A 17 6.80 -2.30 12.18
N LEU A 18 7.97 -1.69 12.41
CA LEU A 18 8.27 -0.41 11.76
C LEU A 18 8.48 -0.70 10.27
N PRO A 19 7.69 -0.11 9.35
CA PRO A 19 7.94 -0.29 7.92
C PRO A 19 9.37 0.20 7.60
N PRO A 20 10.04 -0.39 6.61
CA PRO A 20 11.32 0.13 6.14
C PRO A 20 11.18 1.63 5.88
N LEU A 21 12.12 2.45 6.34
CA LEU A 21 12.08 3.91 6.13
C LEU A 21 11.99 4.32 4.64
N TRP A 22 12.28 3.37 3.74
CA TRP A 22 12.23 3.52 2.28
C TRP A 22 10.98 2.90 1.62
N ALA A 23 10.08 2.28 2.38
CA ALA A 23 8.87 1.68 1.84
C ALA A 23 7.82 2.77 1.51
N ARG A 24 7.20 2.66 0.34
CA ARG A 24 6.05 3.51 -0.01
C ARG A 24 4.93 3.23 1.00
N PRO A 25 4.28 4.26 1.58
CA PRO A 25 3.18 4.04 2.50
C PRO A 25 2.08 3.23 1.80
N PRO A 26 1.45 2.25 2.49
CA PRO A 26 0.43 1.42 1.90
C PRO A 26 -0.76 2.28 1.45
N TYR A 27 -1.29 1.96 0.26
CA TYR A 27 -2.47 2.62 -0.28
C TYR A 27 -3.69 2.34 0.61
N HIS A 28 -4.56 3.34 0.76
CA HIS A 28 -5.79 3.15 1.52
C HIS A 28 -6.74 2.21 0.74
N PRO A 29 -7.32 1.17 1.37
CA PRO A 29 -8.12 0.16 0.68
C PRO A 29 -9.36 0.74 -0.02
N LYS A 30 -9.94 1.81 0.53
CA LYS A 30 -11.06 2.55 -0.09
C LYS A 30 -10.69 3.15 -1.45
N ASP A 31 -9.46 3.64 -1.62
CA ASP A 31 -9.02 4.24 -2.88
C ASP A 31 -8.71 3.15 -3.92
N MET A 32 -8.20 1.99 -3.49
CA MET A 32 -8.07 0.81 -4.35
C MET A 32 -9.43 0.28 -4.82
N LEU A 33 -10.41 0.16 -3.92
CA LEU A 33 -11.76 -0.31 -4.28
C LEU A 33 -12.41 0.59 -5.35
N LYS A 34 -12.29 1.91 -5.18
CA LYS A 34 -12.75 2.89 -6.14
C LYS A 34 -12.11 2.72 -7.53
N LEU A 35 -10.81 2.45 -7.58
CA LEU A 35 -10.09 2.19 -8.82
C LEU A 35 -10.59 0.92 -9.52
N TYR A 36 -10.84 -0.16 -8.76
CA TYR A 36 -11.43 -1.39 -9.31
C TYR A 36 -12.85 -1.16 -9.84
N LEU A 37 -13.66 -0.38 -9.11
CA LEU A 37 -15.01 -0.05 -9.56
C LEU A 37 -14.97 0.76 -10.86
N TYR A 38 -14.07 1.74 -10.96
CA TYR A 38 -13.82 2.48 -12.19
C TYR A 38 -13.40 1.57 -13.35
N GLY A 39 -12.46 0.65 -13.12
CA GLY A 39 -12.03 -0.33 -14.12
C GLY A 39 -13.16 -1.25 -14.58
N TYR A 40 -14.01 -1.69 -13.65
CA TYR A 40 -15.17 -2.53 -13.95
C TYR A 40 -16.19 -1.80 -14.83
N LEU A 41 -16.55 -0.57 -14.48
CA LEU A 41 -17.50 0.25 -15.24
C LEU A 41 -17.00 0.56 -16.65
N ASN A 42 -15.71 0.81 -16.81
CA ASN A 42 -15.08 1.07 -18.11
C ASN A 42 -14.67 -0.20 -18.88
N ARG A 43 -15.01 -1.39 -18.36
CA ARG A 43 -14.60 -2.71 -18.91
C ARG A 43 -13.09 -2.87 -19.11
N ILE A 44 -12.28 -2.17 -18.31
CA ILE A 44 -10.83 -2.24 -18.34
C ILE A 44 -10.38 -3.37 -17.41
N ARG A 45 -10.00 -4.52 -18.00
CA ARG A 45 -9.56 -5.72 -17.27
C ARG A 45 -8.05 -5.83 -17.08
N SER A 46 -7.27 -4.98 -17.74
CA SER A 46 -5.81 -5.00 -17.66
C SER A 46 -5.33 -4.01 -16.60
N SER A 47 -4.56 -4.49 -15.63
CA SER A 47 -3.92 -3.66 -14.60
C SER A 47 -3.02 -2.58 -15.21
N ARG A 48 -2.30 -2.90 -16.30
CA ARG A 48 -1.48 -1.94 -17.06
C ARG A 48 -2.31 -0.83 -17.71
N ARG A 49 -3.50 -1.13 -18.20
CA ARG A 49 -4.41 -0.09 -18.73
C ARG A 49 -4.97 0.77 -17.58
N LEU A 50 -5.27 0.17 -16.43
CA LEU A 50 -5.70 0.91 -15.25
C LEU A 50 -4.63 1.88 -14.73
N GLU A 51 -3.36 1.50 -14.77
CA GLU A 51 -2.22 2.38 -14.45
C GLU A 51 -2.14 3.58 -15.42
N GLN A 52 -2.34 3.35 -16.71
CA GLN A 52 -2.36 4.42 -17.71
C GLN A 52 -3.52 5.40 -17.47
N GLU A 53 -4.71 4.89 -17.17
CA GLU A 53 -5.87 5.72 -16.81
C GLU A 53 -5.64 6.52 -15.53
N ALA A 54 -5.01 5.91 -14.51
CA ALA A 54 -4.64 6.60 -13.27
C ALA A 54 -3.62 7.73 -13.48
N THR A 55 -2.91 7.74 -14.61
CA THR A 55 -1.92 8.77 -14.95
C THR A 55 -2.46 9.82 -15.92
N ARG A 56 -3.35 9.42 -16.85
CA ARG A 56 -3.84 10.28 -17.95
C ARG A 56 -5.22 10.87 -17.68
N ASN A 57 -6.07 10.16 -16.95
CA ASN A 57 -7.46 10.55 -16.75
C ASN A 57 -7.64 11.36 -15.46
N LEU A 58 -8.04 12.62 -15.61
CA LEU A 58 -8.26 13.54 -14.50
C LEU A 58 -9.32 13.03 -13.53
N GLU A 59 -10.34 12.31 -14.00
CA GLU A 59 -11.38 11.73 -13.16
C GLU A 59 -10.77 10.76 -12.16
N VAL A 60 -9.98 9.80 -12.65
CA VAL A 60 -9.33 8.78 -11.84
C VAL A 60 -8.35 9.41 -10.86
N ILE A 61 -7.52 10.34 -11.35
CA ILE A 61 -6.57 11.11 -10.52
C ILE A 61 -7.29 11.78 -9.35
N TRP A 62 -8.46 12.39 -9.59
CA TRP A 62 -9.26 13.00 -8.52
C TRP A 62 -9.84 11.95 -7.56
N LEU A 63 -10.32 10.84 -8.11
CA LEU A 63 -10.98 9.74 -7.40
C LEU A 63 -10.06 9.05 -6.38
N ILE A 64 -8.77 8.94 -6.71
CA ILE A 64 -7.70 8.36 -5.88
C ILE A 64 -6.74 9.42 -5.29
N ARG A 65 -7.14 10.70 -5.23
CA ARG A 65 -6.36 11.78 -4.57
C ARG A 65 -4.92 11.92 -5.10
N LYS A 66 -4.71 11.80 -6.41
CA LYS A 66 -3.42 11.83 -7.11
C LYS A 66 -2.46 10.67 -6.77
N LEU A 67 -2.95 9.60 -6.16
CA LEU A 67 -2.17 8.37 -6.02
C LEU A 67 -1.88 7.79 -7.41
N GLN A 68 -0.65 7.37 -7.65
CA GLN A 68 -0.26 6.62 -8.86
C GLN A 68 0.04 5.17 -8.45
N PRO A 69 -0.98 4.30 -8.47
CA PRO A 69 -0.79 2.88 -8.20
C PRO A 69 -0.13 2.22 -9.41
N ASP A 70 0.92 1.47 -9.13
CA ASP A 70 1.64 0.66 -10.12
C ASP A 70 0.80 -0.60 -10.44
N PHE A 71 1.02 -1.23 -11.59
CA PHE A 71 0.34 -2.46 -11.97
C PHE A 71 0.54 -3.59 -10.93
N LYS A 72 1.69 -3.60 -10.24
CA LYS A 72 1.99 -4.52 -9.12
C LYS A 72 1.17 -4.27 -7.86
N THR A 73 0.59 -3.08 -7.72
CA THR A 73 -0.29 -2.74 -6.60
C THR A 73 -1.74 -3.17 -6.89
N ILE A 74 -2.10 -3.27 -8.18
CA ILE A 74 -3.45 -3.59 -8.66
C ILE A 74 -3.64 -5.10 -8.92
N ALA A 75 -2.57 -5.90 -8.95
CA ALA A 75 -2.60 -7.32 -9.31
C ALA A 75 -2.14 -8.23 -8.17
#